data_AF-U2YUC9-F1
#
_entry.id   AF-U2YUC9-F1
#
_cell.length_a   1.000
_cell.length_b   1.000
_cell.length_c   1.000
_cell.angle_alpha   90.00
_cell.angle_beta   90.00
_cell.angle_gamma   90.00
#
_symmetry.space_group_name_H-M   'P 1'
#
loop_
_entity.id
_entity.type
_entity.pdbx_description
1 polymer ?
#
loop_
_entity_poly.entity_id
_entity_poly.type
_entity_poly.pdbx_seq_one_letter_code
_entity_poly.pdbx_strand_id
1 'polypeptide(L)'
;MTVSATARYKPENEEAFETDQWGYAETDYMEAFTLTGLTEGEAALVEAFVPVAVEEADGFAGFRDNATKTNSPIDRLKRITLPDPDDVADDLERYLRARERADELDEKIEKTDELIDEIVYDLYGLTEEEIEIVESSVRGD
;
A
#
# COMPACT_ATOMS: atom_id res chain seq x y z
N MET A 1 -1.64 -4.40 -13.84
CA MET A 1 -1.51 -3.77 -12.51
C MET A 1 -2.65 -2.79 -12.34
N THR A 2 -3.41 -2.90 -11.26
CA THR A 2 -4.52 -1.97 -10.96
C THR A 2 -4.01 -0.88 -10.04
N VAL A 3 -4.26 0.38 -10.40
CA VAL A 3 -3.96 1.54 -9.58
C VAL A 3 -5.24 1.98 -8.91
N SER A 4 -5.22 2.03 -7.58
CA SER A 4 -6.32 2.55 -6.76
C SER A 4 -5.94 3.89 -6.15
N ALA A 5 -6.93 4.74 -5.90
CA ALA A 5 -6.73 6.05 -5.29
C ALA A 5 -7.92 6.45 -4.42
N THR A 6 -7.65 7.29 -3.44
CA THR A 6 -8.66 8.01 -2.67
C THR A 6 -8.81 9.44 -3.20
N ALA A 7 -9.94 10.06 -2.92
CA ALA A 7 -10.16 11.47 -3.19
C ALA A 7 -10.60 12.18 -1.92
N ARG A 8 -9.80 13.17 -1.50
CA ARG A 8 -10.18 14.11 -0.45
C ARG A 8 -10.97 15.27 -1.06
N TYR A 9 -12.21 15.46 -0.61
CA TYR A 9 -13.13 16.47 -1.14
C TYR A 9 -13.93 17.14 -0.02
N LYS A 10 -14.47 18.33 -0.31
CA LYS A 10 -15.36 19.02 0.62
C LYS A 10 -16.81 18.65 0.29
N PRO A 11 -17.53 17.88 1.13
CA PRO A 11 -18.92 17.51 0.85
C PRO A 11 -19.85 18.73 0.91
N GLU A 12 -20.92 18.72 0.11
CA GLU A 12 -21.94 19.78 0.15
C GLU A 12 -22.79 19.72 1.43
N ASN A 13 -22.92 18.53 2.03
CA ASN A 13 -23.59 18.31 3.30
C ASN A 13 -22.62 17.66 4.28
N GLU A 14 -21.98 18.48 5.12
CA GLU A 14 -20.97 18.03 6.10
C GLU A 14 -21.57 17.11 7.19
N GLU A 15 -22.88 17.15 7.45
CA GLU A 15 -23.53 16.30 8.48
C GLU A 15 -23.76 14.85 7.99
N ALA A 16 -23.66 14.61 6.68
CA ALA A 16 -23.88 13.29 6.08
C ALA A 16 -22.59 12.46 5.93
N PHE A 17 -21.43 13.06 6.21
CA PHE A 17 -20.12 12.43 6.02
C PHE A 17 -19.23 12.65 7.24
N GLU A 18 -18.40 11.67 7.55
CA GLU A 18 -17.30 11.88 8.49
C GLU A 18 -16.26 12.80 7.83
N THR A 19 -15.96 13.91 8.49
CA THR A 19 -15.05 14.92 7.97
C THR A 19 -13.90 15.19 8.94
N ASP A 20 -12.75 15.55 8.39
CA ASP A 20 -11.60 15.97 9.17
C ASP A 20 -11.80 17.35 9.84
N GLN A 21 -10.82 17.80 10.61
CA GLN A 21 -10.84 19.10 11.29
C GLN A 21 -10.97 20.32 10.34
N TRP A 22 -10.83 20.12 9.03
CA TRP A 22 -10.95 21.14 7.99
C TRP A 22 -12.24 20.98 7.15
N GLY A 23 -13.11 20.02 7.50
CA GLY A 23 -14.39 19.75 6.84
C GLY A 23 -14.25 18.97 5.53
N TYR A 24 -13.17 18.22 5.34
CA TYR A 24 -13.00 17.35 4.17
C TYR A 24 -13.35 15.90 4.50
N ALA A 25 -14.06 15.25 3.60
CA ALA A 25 -14.25 13.80 3.59
C ALA A 25 -13.24 13.16 2.64
N GLU A 26 -12.90 11.92 2.90
CA GLU A 26 -12.07 11.09 2.03
C GLU A 26 -12.83 9.82 1.65
N THR A 27 -12.75 9.46 0.37
CA THR A 27 -13.35 8.21 -0.09
C THR A 27 -12.49 7.02 0.31
N ASP A 28 -13.08 5.83 0.38
CA ASP A 28 -12.31 4.59 0.33
C ASP A 28 -11.44 4.52 -0.94
N TYR A 29 -10.47 3.60 -0.94
CA TYR A 29 -9.69 3.31 -2.15
C TYR A 29 -10.61 2.81 -3.25
N MET A 30 -10.65 3.57 -4.34
CA MET A 30 -11.38 3.21 -5.56
C MET A 30 -10.39 2.88 -6.67
N GLU A 31 -10.73 1.92 -7.53
CA GLU A 31 -9.96 1.67 -8.74
C GLU A 31 -9.96 2.92 -9.62
N ALA A 32 -8.77 3.47 -9.88
CA ALA A 32 -8.59 4.64 -10.72
C ALA A 32 -8.40 4.23 -12.19
N PHE A 33 -7.45 3.33 -12.45
CA PHE A 33 -7.21 2.76 -13.77
C PHE A 33 -6.33 1.51 -13.68
N THR A 34 -6.35 0.71 -14.74
CA THR A 34 -5.50 -0.47 -14.88
C THR A 34 -4.43 -0.23 -15.95
N LEU A 35 -3.17 -0.47 -15.59
CA LEU A 35 -2.04 -0.53 -16.50
C LEU A 35 -1.87 -1.96 -17.02
N THR A 36 -1.74 -2.10 -18.34
CA THR A 36 -1.62 -3.38 -19.03
C THR A 36 -0.33 -3.45 -19.84
N GLY A 37 0.18 -4.66 -20.08
CA GLY A 37 1.37 -4.88 -20.89
C GLY A 37 2.69 -4.46 -20.23
N LEU A 38 2.70 -4.23 -18.92
CA LEU A 38 3.91 -3.94 -18.16
C LEU A 38 4.79 -5.18 -18.04
N THR A 39 6.09 -4.99 -18.20
CA THR A 39 7.12 -5.91 -17.71
C THR A 39 7.14 -5.92 -16.19
N GLU A 40 7.80 -6.93 -15.61
CA GLU A 40 7.99 -7.02 -14.16
C GLU A 40 8.72 -5.79 -13.60
N GLY A 41 9.75 -5.31 -14.30
CA GLY A 41 10.49 -4.10 -13.92
C GLY A 41 9.62 -2.85 -13.97
N GLU A 42 8.83 -2.66 -15.03
CA GLU A 42 7.93 -1.51 -15.12
C GLU A 42 6.85 -1.54 -14.04
N ALA A 43 6.30 -2.71 -13.72
CA ALA A 43 5.33 -2.86 -12.64
C ALA A 43 5.96 -2.54 -11.27
N ALA A 44 7.16 -3.06 -11.00
CA ALA A 44 7.90 -2.76 -9.77
C ALA A 44 8.26 -1.28 -9.65
N LEU A 45 8.61 -0.64 -10.77
CA LEU A 45 8.90 0.78 -10.80
C LEU A 45 7.66 1.62 -10.47
N VAL A 46 6.50 1.28 -11.04
CA VAL A 46 5.23 1.93 -10.70
C VAL A 46 4.93 1.76 -9.21
N GLU A 47 5.06 0.54 -8.69
CA GLU A 47 4.76 0.19 -7.30
C GLU A 47 5.64 0.94 -6.30
N ALA A 48 6.95 1.03 -6.57
CA ALA A 48 7.89 1.70 -5.69
C ALA A 48 7.88 3.22 -5.83
N PHE A 49 7.72 3.75 -7.05
CA PHE A 49 7.92 5.17 -7.32
C PHE A 49 6.65 6.01 -7.16
N VAL A 50 5.48 5.47 -7.53
CA VAL A 50 4.21 6.24 -7.47
C VAL A 50 3.89 6.70 -6.04
N PRO A 51 4.00 5.86 -4.99
CA PRO A 51 3.76 6.31 -3.62
C PRO A 51 4.67 7.47 -3.22
N VAL A 52 5.96 7.37 -3.51
CA VAL A 52 6.94 8.45 -3.24
C VAL A 52 6.57 9.73 -3.99
N ALA A 53 6.13 9.61 -5.25
CA ALA A 53 5.73 10.78 -6.03
C ALA A 53 4.47 11.46 -5.48
N VAL A 54 3.56 10.69 -4.88
CA VAL A 54 2.35 11.21 -4.23
C VAL A 54 2.68 11.84 -2.87
N GLU A 55 3.57 11.22 -2.09
CA GLU A 55 3.99 11.71 -0.77
C GLU A 55 4.83 12.99 -0.85
N GLU A 56 5.80 13.05 -1.76
CA GLU A 56 6.62 14.25 -1.99
C GLU A 56 5.75 15.42 -2.49
N ALA A 57 4.76 15.11 -3.34
CA ALA A 57 3.82 16.08 -3.90
C ALA A 57 4.51 17.33 -4.52
N ASP A 58 3.81 18.47 -4.52
CA ASP A 58 4.30 19.80 -4.96
C ASP A 58 4.95 19.87 -6.36
N GLY A 59 4.55 19.00 -7.29
CA GLY A 59 5.09 18.97 -8.66
C GLY A 59 6.22 17.98 -8.87
N PHE A 60 6.65 17.24 -7.84
CA PHE A 60 7.60 16.15 -8.00
C PHE A 60 7.05 15.11 -8.99
N ALA A 61 7.91 14.66 -9.92
CA ALA A 61 7.55 13.78 -11.02
C ALA A 61 6.31 14.23 -11.84
N GLY A 62 5.98 15.52 -11.81
CA GLY A 62 4.78 16.05 -12.48
C GLY A 62 3.45 15.81 -11.73
N PHE A 63 3.48 15.20 -10.54
CA PHE A 63 2.30 15.01 -9.70
C PHE A 63 1.95 16.27 -8.91
N ARG A 64 0.65 16.54 -8.77
CA ARG A 64 0.14 17.58 -7.85
C ARG A 64 -1.07 17.04 -7.12
N ASP A 65 -1.05 17.16 -5.80
CA ASP A 65 -2.10 16.76 -4.87
C ASP A 65 -3.30 17.73 -4.87
N ASN A 66 -3.07 18.99 -5.26
CA ASN A 66 -4.12 19.99 -5.38
C ASN A 66 -4.94 19.90 -6.68
N ALA A 67 -6.25 20.05 -6.53
CA ALA A 67 -7.17 20.16 -7.65
C ALA A 67 -7.32 21.62 -8.09
N THR A 68 -7.41 21.83 -9.40
CA THR A 68 -7.83 23.07 -10.04
C THR A 68 -9.11 22.81 -10.82
N LYS A 69 -9.77 23.87 -11.31
CA LYS A 69 -11.06 23.75 -12.02
C LYS A 69 -10.98 22.89 -13.30
N THR A 70 -9.79 22.58 -13.80
CA THR A 70 -9.58 21.97 -15.12
C THR A 70 -8.82 20.64 -15.10
N ASN A 71 -8.41 20.12 -13.94
CA ASN A 71 -7.69 18.84 -13.87
C ASN A 71 -8.41 17.84 -12.93
N SER A 72 -8.80 16.69 -13.49
CA SER A 72 -9.41 15.63 -12.69
C SER A 72 -8.38 14.90 -11.84
N PRO A 73 -8.77 14.18 -10.77
CA PRO A 73 -7.86 13.32 -10.00
C PRO A 73 -7.10 12.32 -10.88
N ILE A 74 -7.79 11.68 -11.83
CA ILE A 74 -7.18 10.72 -12.77
C ILE A 74 -6.14 11.42 -13.66
N ASP A 75 -6.43 12.62 -14.16
CA ASP A 75 -5.47 13.37 -15.00
C ASP A 75 -4.21 13.79 -14.24
N ARG A 76 -4.29 13.91 -12.90
CA ARG A 76 -3.14 14.23 -12.06
C ARG A 76 -2.29 12.99 -11.82
N LEU A 77 -2.92 11.85 -11.54
CA LEU A 77 -2.22 10.56 -11.45
C LEU A 77 -1.54 10.17 -12.77
N LYS A 78 -2.22 10.33 -13.91
CA LYS A 78 -1.65 10.06 -15.24
C LYS A 78 -0.50 10.99 -15.65
N ARG A 79 -0.28 12.09 -14.93
CA ARG A 79 0.84 13.01 -15.17
C ARG A 79 2.12 12.61 -14.47
N ILE A 80 2.06 11.63 -13.56
CA ILE A 80 3.26 11.08 -12.94
C ILE A 80 4.20 10.59 -14.04
N THR A 81 5.39 11.16 -14.06
CA THR A 81 6.46 10.80 -14.98
C THR A 81 7.42 9.89 -14.24
N LEU A 82 7.47 8.64 -14.66
CA LEU A 82 8.40 7.65 -14.14
C LEU A 82 9.79 7.86 -14.76
N PRO A 83 10.87 7.48 -14.06
CA PRO A 83 12.19 7.42 -14.69
C PRO A 83 12.19 6.37 -15.81
N ASP A 84 13.12 6.52 -16.75
CA ASP A 84 13.32 5.53 -17.81
C ASP A 84 13.80 4.21 -17.17
N PRO A 85 13.13 3.05 -17.42
CA PRO A 85 13.54 1.77 -16.86
C PRO A 85 14.99 1.40 -17.18
N ASP A 86 15.52 1.81 -18.35
CA ASP A 86 16.90 1.52 -18.74
C ASP A 86 17.90 2.34 -17.92
N ASP A 87 17.55 3.57 -17.53
CA ASP A 87 18.43 4.43 -16.73
C ASP A 87 18.54 3.96 -15.27
N VAL A 88 17.51 3.27 -14.75
CA VAL A 88 17.44 2.81 -13.36
C VAL A 88 17.53 1.29 -13.22
N ALA A 89 17.86 0.56 -14.29
CA ALA A 89 17.82 -0.90 -14.33
C ALA A 89 18.63 -1.56 -13.20
N ASP A 90 19.87 -1.11 -12.98
CA ASP A 90 20.76 -1.66 -11.94
C ASP A 90 20.23 -1.38 -10.52
N ASP A 91 19.64 -0.20 -10.29
CA ASP A 91 19.04 0.17 -9.01
C ASP A 91 17.76 -0.63 -8.74
N LEU A 92 16.92 -0.77 -9.77
CA LEU A 92 15.69 -1.53 -9.72
C LEU A 92 15.95 -3.02 -9.47
N GLU A 93 16.97 -3.60 -10.11
CA GLU A 93 17.36 -4.99 -9.86
C GLU A 93 17.81 -5.19 -8.40
N ARG A 94 18.61 -4.26 -7.86
CA ARG A 94 19.03 -4.32 -6.45
C ARG A 94 17.83 -4.22 -5.51
N TYR A 95 16.91 -3.31 -5.79
CA TYR A 95 15.67 -3.16 -5.03
C TYR A 95 14.84 -4.44 -5.05
N LEU A 96 14.61 -5.01 -6.23
CA LEU A 96 13.82 -6.24 -6.39
C LEU A 96 14.43 -7.42 -5.62
N ARG A 97 15.75 -7.61 -5.68
CA ARG A 97 16.43 -8.66 -4.90
C ARG A 97 16.32 -8.45 -3.40
N ALA A 98 16.41 -7.20 -2.94
CA ALA A 98 16.25 -6.88 -1.53
C ALA A 98 14.82 -7.15 -1.05
N ARG A 99 13.82 -6.83 -1.88
CA ARG A 99 12.41 -7.10 -1.61
C ARG A 99 12.13 -8.59 -1.55
N GLU A 100 12.55 -9.36 -2.56
CA GLU A 100 12.40 -10.83 -2.57
C GLU A 100 13.04 -11.48 -1.33
N ARG A 101 14.20 -10.97 -0.91
CA ARG A 101 14.85 -11.43 0.31
C ARG A 101 14.08 -11.07 1.58
N ALA A 102 13.41 -9.92 1.61
CA ALA A 102 12.55 -9.54 2.72
C ALA A 102 11.32 -10.45 2.78
N ASP A 103 10.65 -10.67 1.65
CA ASP A 103 9.50 -11.57 1.56
C ASP A 103 9.86 -13.00 2.03
N GLU A 104 11.02 -13.53 1.61
CA GLU A 104 11.52 -14.84 2.08
C GLU A 104 11.79 -14.87 3.59
N LEU A 105 12.20 -13.74 4.18
CA LEU A 105 12.42 -13.64 5.62
C LEU A 105 11.10 -13.56 6.38
N ASP A 106 10.13 -12.82 5.86
CA ASP A 106 8.80 -12.70 6.46
C ASP A 106 8.08 -14.06 6.46
N GLU A 107 8.13 -14.81 5.36
CA GLU A 107 7.60 -16.19 5.30
C GLU A 107 8.25 -17.11 6.36
N LYS A 108 9.55 -16.92 6.62
CA LYS A 108 10.25 -17.68 7.67
C LYS A 108 9.87 -17.24 9.06
N ILE A 109 9.61 -15.95 9.27
CA ILE A 109 9.15 -15.42 10.55
C ILE A 109 7.77 -15.99 10.84
N GLU A 110 6.82 -15.89 9.90
CA GLU A 110 5.47 -16.46 10.04
C GLU A 110 5.52 -17.95 10.39
N LYS A 111 6.29 -18.73 9.64
CA LYS A 111 6.47 -20.17 9.94
C LYS A 111 7.12 -20.41 11.30
N THR A 112 8.03 -19.56 11.71
CA THR A 112 8.70 -19.70 13.01
C THR A 112 7.72 -19.37 14.14
N ASP A 113 6.89 -18.35 13.98
CA ASP A 113 5.86 -17.97 14.95
C ASP A 113 4.83 -19.09 15.11
N GLU A 114 4.36 -19.69 14.00
CA GLU A 114 3.49 -20.87 14.04
C GLU A 114 4.11 -22.05 14.82
N LEU A 115 5.40 -22.33 14.59
CA LEU A 115 6.12 -23.39 15.31
C LEU A 115 6.33 -23.05 16.79
N ILE A 116 6.54 -21.78 17.13
CA ILE A 116 6.65 -21.33 18.52
C ILE A 116 5.33 -21.56 19.23
N ASP A 117 4.21 -21.17 18.61
CA ASP A 117 2.87 -21.36 19.17
C ASP A 117 2.58 -22.85 19.41
N GLU A 118 2.85 -23.72 18.42
CA GLU A 118 2.72 -25.17 18.58
C GLU A 118 3.53 -25.71 19.77
N ILE A 119 4.81 -25.31 19.88
CA ILE A 119 5.69 -25.74 20.98
C ILE A 119 5.17 -25.23 22.33
N VAL A 120 4.68 -23.99 22.40
CA VAL A 120 4.14 -23.40 23.63
C VAL A 120 2.88 -24.14 24.06
N TYR A 121 1.97 -24.43 23.12
CA TYR A 121 0.75 -25.17 23.39
C TYR A 121 1.05 -26.58 23.91
N ASP A 122 1.99 -27.28 23.28
CA ASP A 122 2.44 -28.60 23.71
C ASP A 122 3.11 -28.57 25.10
N LEU A 123 3.97 -27.59 25.36
CA LEU A 123 4.71 -27.48 26.62
C LEU A 123 3.78 -27.28 27.82
N TYR A 124 2.73 -26.48 27.64
CA TYR A 124 1.74 -26.20 28.68
C TYR A 124 0.52 -27.12 28.63
N GLY A 125 0.42 -27.99 27.61
CA GLY A 125 -0.66 -28.95 27.44
C GLY A 125 -2.03 -28.29 27.26
N LEU A 126 -2.07 -27.17 26.51
CA LEU A 126 -3.30 -26.43 26.29
C LEU A 126 -4.31 -27.28 25.51
N THR A 127 -5.57 -27.18 25.90
CA THR A 127 -6.69 -27.72 25.13
C THR A 127 -7.08 -26.77 23.99
N GLU A 128 -7.82 -27.27 23.00
CA GLU A 128 -8.31 -26.45 21.88
C GLU A 128 -9.09 -25.20 22.35
N GLU A 129 -9.88 -25.32 23.43
CA GLU A 129 -10.61 -24.20 24.04
C GLU A 129 -9.66 -23.15 24.65
N GLU A 130 -8.56 -23.59 25.28
CA GLU A 130 -7.57 -22.67 25.87
C GLU A 130 -6.74 -21.98 24.78
N ILE A 131 -6.43 -22.67 23.68
CA ILE A 131 -5.74 -22.10 22.51
C ILE A 131 -6.60 -20.99 21.89
N GLU A 132 -7.90 -21.24 21.67
CA GLU A 132 -8.82 -20.24 21.09
C GLU A 132 -8.87 -18.95 21.92
N ILE A 133 -8.86 -19.06 23.25
CA ILE A 133 -8.82 -17.91 24.17
C ILE A 133 -7.50 -17.13 24.03
N VAL A 134 -6.38 -17.83 23.89
CA VAL A 134 -5.05 -17.21 23.71
C VAL A 134 -4.97 -16.50 22.36
N GLU A 135 -5.36 -17.15 21.26
CA GLU A 135 -5.32 -16.55 19.93
C GLU A 135 -6.26 -15.34 19.80
N SER A 136 -7.46 -15.41 20.38
CA SER A 136 -8.40 -14.28 20.34
C SER A 136 -7.92 -13.08 21.16
N SER A 137 -7.13 -13.32 22.21
CA SER A 137 -6.49 -12.25 22.99
C SER A 137 -5.33 -11.61 22.22
N VAL A 138 -4.60 -12.38 21.41
CA VAL A 138 -3.47 -11.87 20.60
C VAL A 138 -3.93 -11.15 19.34
N ARG A 139 -5.02 -11.60 18.67
CA ARG A 139 -5.60 -10.93 17.50
C ARG A 139 -6.38 -9.64 17.83
N GLY A 140 -6.57 -9.33 19.11
CA GLY A 140 -7.40 -8.22 19.59
C GLY A 140 -6.67 -6.88 19.80
N ASP A 141 -5.35 -6.83 19.59
CA ASP A 141 -4.50 -5.62 19.65
C ASP A 141 -4.10 -5.11 18.24
#